data_AF-V5NMD2-F1
#
_entry.id   AF-V5NMD2-F1
#
_cell.length_a   1.000
_cell.length_b   1.000
_cell.length_c   1.000
_cell.angle_alpha   90.00
_cell.angle_beta   90.00
_cell.angle_gamma   90.00
#
_symmetry.space_group_name_H-M   'P 1'
#
loop_
_entity.id
_entity.type
_entity.pdbx_description
1 polymer ?
#
loop_
_entity_poly.entity_id
_entity_poly.type
_entity_poly.pdbx_seq_one_letter_code
_entity_poly.pdbx_strand_id
1 'polypeptide(L)'
;MNDIKLLPTQVDCIEQGLAILKKHGLVYYAMQERTGKTLTALFSAFQFKPNAKVVIYTKKRALQGWQEWIGHDEFKDKDITVTTNL
;
A
#
# COMPACT_ATOMS: atom_id res chain seq x y z
N MET A 1 5.29 -20.58 4.70
CA MET A 1 5.22 -19.21 4.15
C MET A 1 4.60 -18.35 5.24
N ASN A 2 5.24 -17.24 5.60
CA ASN A 2 4.78 -16.42 6.72
C ASN A 2 3.79 -15.38 6.20
N ASP A 3 2.56 -15.42 6.73
CA ASP A 3 1.56 -14.39 6.51
C ASP A 3 2.12 -13.01 6.87
N ILE A 4 1.76 -11.98 6.09
CA ILE A 4 2.17 -10.60 6.39
C ILE A 4 1.46 -10.17 7.67
N LYS A 5 2.22 -10.01 8.76
CA LYS A 5 1.71 -9.42 10.00
C LYS A 5 1.98 -7.91 10.03
N LEU A 6 0.92 -7.11 9.98
CA LEU A 6 1.00 -5.66 10.12
C LEU A 6 1.38 -5.26 11.55
N LEU A 7 2.20 -4.21 11.66
CA LEU A 7 2.46 -3.54 12.93
C LEU A 7 1.19 -2.81 13.40
N PRO A 8 0.97 -2.65 14.73
CA PRO A 8 -0.18 -1.91 15.26
C PRO A 8 -0.32 -0.51 14.65
N THR A 9 0.80 0.22 14.50
CA THR A 9 0.81 1.55 13.89
C THR A 9 0.38 1.54 12.43
N GLN A 10 0.63 0.46 11.68
CA GLN A 10 0.15 0.34 10.30
C GLN A 10 -1.35 0.11 10.28
N VAL A 11 -1.89 -0.72 11.18
CA VAL A 11 -3.34 -0.94 11.35
C VAL A 11 -4.02 0.37 11.68
N ASP A 12 -3.54 1.11 12.67
CA ASP A 12 -4.08 2.41 13.07
C ASP A 12 -4.09 3.42 11.90
N CYS A 13 -2.99 3.49 11.13
CA CYS A 13 -2.92 4.35 9.95
C CYS A 13 -3.95 3.92 8.88
N ILE A 14 -4.08 2.62 8.61
CA ILE A 14 -5.04 2.11 7.63
C ILE A 14 -6.47 2.47 8.04
N GLU A 15 -6.85 2.24 9.31
CA GLU A 15 -8.20 2.53 9.79
C GLU A 15 -8.55 4.02 9.67
N GLN A 16 -7.66 4.89 10.15
CA GLN A 16 -7.84 6.34 10.03
C GLN A 16 -7.89 6.79 8.58
N GLY A 17 -6.98 6.27 7.75
CA GLY A 17 -6.90 6.66 6.35
C GLY A 17 -8.06 6.14 5.52
N LEU A 18 -8.64 4.97 5.83
CA LEU A 18 -9.87 4.49 5.21
C LEU A 18 -11.05 5.41 5.51
N ALA A 19 -11.17 5.93 6.73
CA ALA A 19 -12.21 6.89 7.07
C ALA A 19 -12.07 8.19 6.26
N ILE A 20 -10.85 8.72 6.13
CA ILE A 20 -10.54 9.90 5.32
C ILE A 20 -10.82 9.63 3.83
N LEU A 21 -10.32 8.50 3.30
CA LEU A 21 -10.46 8.11 1.91
C LEU A 21 -11.93 7.94 1.51
N LYS A 22 -12.76 7.33 2.37
CA LYS A 22 -14.22 7.21 2.17
C LYS A 22 -14.93 8.56 2.08
N LYS A 23 -14.49 9.53 2.88
CA LYS A 23 -15.11 10.86 2.94
C LYS A 23 -14.64 11.79 1.83
N HIS A 24 -13.35 11.73 1.48
CA HIS A 24 -12.68 12.74 0.66
C HIS A 24 -12.19 12.23 -0.70
N GLY A 25 -12.15 10.92 -0.92
CA GLY A 25 -11.59 10.32 -2.14
C GLY A 25 -10.06 10.39 -2.23
N LEU A 26 -9.39 10.95 -1.22
CA LEU A 26 -7.93 11.04 -1.14
C LEU A 26 -7.47 10.97 0.33
N VAL A 27 -6.34 10.32 0.58
CA VAL A 27 -5.65 10.29 1.87
C VAL A 27 -4.15 10.51 1.67
N TYR A 28 -3.52 11.24 2.59
CA TYR A 28 -2.08 11.47 2.61
C TYR A 28 -1.47 10.95 3.91
N TYR A 29 -0.58 9.95 3.81
CA TYR A 29 0.11 9.36 4.97
C TYR A 29 1.48 10.01 5.19
N ALA A 30 1.57 10.91 6.17
CA ALA A 30 2.82 11.57 6.58
C ALA A 30 3.63 10.72 7.58
N MET A 31 3.95 9.48 7.22
CA MET A 31 4.62 8.52 8.10
C MET A 31 6.15 8.65 8.07
N GLN A 32 6.80 8.36 9.20
CA GLN A 32 8.27 8.32 9.32
C GLN A 32 8.93 7.31 8.35
N GLU A 33 10.19 7.54 7.97
CA GLU A 33 10.95 6.60 7.16
C GLU A 33 11.12 5.23 7.84
N ARG A 34 11.03 4.16 7.04
CA ARG A 34 11.18 2.75 7.47
C ARG A 34 10.14 2.25 8.50
N THR A 35 8.96 2.86 8.57
CA THR A 35 7.85 2.42 9.44
C THR A 35 6.73 1.67 8.70
N GLY A 36 7.01 1.11 7.52
CA GLY A 36 6.06 0.24 6.82
C GLY A 36 5.02 0.94 5.95
N LYS A 37 5.34 2.13 5.42
CA LYS A 37 4.46 2.92 4.52
C LYS A 37 3.92 2.15 3.31
N THR A 38 4.74 1.26 2.74
CA THR A 38 4.40 0.46 1.56
C THR A 38 3.19 -0.45 1.82
N LEU A 39 3.25 -1.23 2.91
CA LEU A 39 2.14 -2.11 3.28
C LEU A 39 0.91 -1.31 3.70
N THR A 40 1.07 -0.21 4.44
CA THR A 40 -0.04 0.70 4.78
C THR A 40 -0.78 1.15 3.52
N ALA A 41 -0.07 1.56 2.47
CA ALA A 41 -0.70 1.99 1.21
C ALA A 41 -1.40 0.83 0.48
N LEU A 42 -0.78 -0.35 0.37
CA LEU A 42 -1.36 -1.52 -0.28
C LEU A 42 -2.63 -2.00 0.42
N PHE A 43 -2.58 -2.20 1.74
CA PHE A 43 -3.74 -2.62 2.52
C PHE A 43 -4.84 -1.56 2.50
N SER A 44 -4.50 -0.27 2.58
CA SER A 44 -5.52 0.79 2.44
C SER A 44 -6.25 0.71 1.10
N ALA A 45 -5.52 0.52 0.00
CA ALA A 45 -6.12 0.45 -1.34
C ALA A 45 -7.09 -0.74 -1.47
N PHE A 46 -6.65 -1.94 -1.06
CA PHE A 46 -7.45 -3.15 -1.22
C PHE A 46 -8.54 -3.32 -0.15
N GLN A 47 -8.37 -2.77 1.05
CA GLN A 47 -9.47 -2.71 2.01
C GLN A 47 -10.53 -1.66 1.62
N PHE A 48 -10.12 -0.56 0.99
CA PHE A 48 -11.07 0.42 0.45
C PHE A 48 -11.85 -0.16 -0.74
N LYS A 49 -11.15 -0.84 -1.65
CA LYS A 49 -11.75 -1.47 -2.83
C LYS A 49 -11.02 -2.78 -3.17
N PRO A 50 -11.57 -3.95 -2.78
CA PRO A 50 -10.89 -5.25 -2.93
C PRO A 50 -10.47 -5.64 -4.35
N ASN A 51 -11.23 -5.16 -5.35
CA ASN A 51 -11.02 -5.41 -6.78
C ASN A 51 -10.45 -4.18 -7.51
N ALA A 52 -9.76 -3.28 -6.80
CA ALA A 52 -9.14 -2.12 -7.42
C ALA A 52 -8.03 -2.54 -8.40
N LYS A 53 -7.93 -1.78 -9.50
CA LYS A 53 -6.71 -1.72 -10.30
C LYS A 53 -5.83 -0.62 -9.71
N VAL A 54 -4.66 -0.99 -9.21
CA VAL A 54 -3.79 -0.09 -8.46
C VAL A 54 -2.58 0.27 -9.31
N VAL A 55 -2.34 1.57 -9.50
CA VAL A 55 -1.11 2.08 -10.11
C VAL A 55 -0.23 2.65 -9.01
N ILE A 56 0.95 2.06 -8.84
CA ILE A 56 1.99 2.58 -7.96
C ILE A 56 2.93 3.43 -8.80
N TYR A 57 2.96 4.72 -8.49
CA TYR A 57 3.87 5.66 -9.11
C TYR A 57 5.02 5.98 -8.14
N THR A 58 6.26 5.64 -8.52
CA THR A 58 7.41 5.72 -7.61
C THR A 58 8.70 6.11 -8.34
N LYS A 59 9.75 6.44 -7.58
CA LYS A 59 11.09 6.71 -8.12
C LYS A 59 11.75 5.41 -8.58
N LYS A 60 12.57 5.47 -9.63
CA LYS A 60 13.33 4.31 -10.16
C LYS A 60 14.06 3.49 -9.08
N ARG A 61 14.71 4.15 -8.12
CA ARG A 61 15.45 3.49 -7.02
C ARG A 61 14.58 2.65 -6.06
N ALA A 62 13.26 2.90 -6.03
CA ALA A 62 12.34 2.20 -5.14
C ALA A 62 11.59 1.06 -5.86
N LEU A 63 11.76 0.90 -7.18
CA LEU A 63 11.06 -0.11 -7.97
C LEU A 63 11.29 -1.52 -7.43
N GLN A 64 12.53 -1.88 -7.12
CA GLN A 64 12.85 -3.21 -6.61
C GLN A 64 12.10 -3.51 -5.30
N GLY A 65 12.14 -2.59 -4.33
CA GLY A 65 11.42 -2.79 -3.07
C GLY A 65 9.90 -2.92 -3.27
N TRP A 66 9.32 -2.20 -4.22
CA TRP A 66 7.90 -2.38 -4.56
C TRP A 66 7.62 -3.74 -5.19
N GLN A 67 8.46 -4.19 -6.13
CA GLN A 67 8.36 -5.51 -6.77
C GLN A 67 8.42 -6.65 -5.74
N GLU A 68 9.32 -6.54 -4.76
CA GLU A 68 9.43 -7.50 -3.66
C GLU A 68 8.12 -7.58 -2.85
N TRP A 69 7.55 -6.43 -2.46
CA TRP A 69 6.32 -6.42 -1.66
C TRP A 69 5.09 -6.93 -2.41
N ILE A 70 4.90 -6.56 -3.68
CA ILE A 70 3.75 -7.01 -4.46
C ILE A 70 3.85 -8.48 -4.88
N GLY A 71 5.05 -9.07 -4.82
CA GLY A 71 5.28 -10.49 -5.08
C GLY A 71 4.84 -11.42 -3.94
N HIS A 72 4.44 -10.88 -2.78
CA HIS A 72 3.90 -11.68 -1.68
C HIS A 72 2.53 -12.28 -2.04
N ASP A 73 2.26 -13.48 -1.52
CA ASP A 73 1.02 -14.23 -1.76
C ASP A 73 -0.26 -13.43 -1.49
N GLU A 74 -0.24 -12.54 -0.49
CA GLU A 74 -1.35 -11.65 -0.13
C GLU A 74 -1.81 -10.77 -1.32
N PHE A 75 -0.90 -10.47 -2.25
CA PHE A 75 -1.12 -9.57 -3.38
C PHE A 75 -1.09 -10.25 -4.75
N LYS A 76 -0.83 -11.56 -4.81
CA LYS A 76 -0.64 -12.29 -6.08
C LYS A 76 -1.84 -12.20 -7.04
N ASP A 77 -3.06 -12.14 -6.48
CA ASP A 77 -4.31 -12.10 -7.22
C ASP A 77 -4.81 -10.65 -7.46
N LYS A 78 -3.98 -9.65 -7.14
CA LYS A 78 -4.34 -8.23 -7.26
C LYS A 78 -3.82 -7.64 -8.56
N ASP A 79 -4.61 -6.75 -9.17
CA ASP A 79 -4.23 -5.99 -10.36
C ASP A 79 -3.39 -4.77 -9.95
N ILE A 80 -2.06 -4.94 -9.94
CA ILE A 80 -1.11 -3.92 -9.52
C ILE A 80 -0.11 -3.64 -10.64
N THR A 81 0.01 -2.38 -11.04
CA THR A 81 1.04 -1.90 -11.97
C THR A 81 1.99 -0.95 -11.25
N VAL A 82 3.30 -1.21 -11.31
CA VAL A 82 4.33 -0.31 -10.78
C VAL A 82 5.02 0.41 -11.95
N THR A 83 5.08 1.74 -11.89
CA THR A 83 5.70 2.56 -12.94
C THR A 83 6.48 3.75 -12.37
N THR A 84 7.34 4.34 -13.21
CA THR A 84 8.22 5.47 -12.89
C THR A 84 8.25 6.44 -14.06
N ASN A 85 8.14 7.75 -13.83
CA ASN A 85 8.50 8.81 -14.80
C ASN A 85 9.14 10.03 -14.08
N LEU A 86 9.73 9.83 -12.89
CA LEU A 86 10.53 10.82 -12.15
C LEU A 86 12.02 10.52 -12.28
#